data_AF-A0A937X541-F1
#
_entry.id   AF-A0A937X541-F1
#
_cell.length_a   1.000
_cell.length_b   1.000
_cell.length_c   1.000
_cell.angle_alpha   90.00
_cell.angle_beta   90.00
_cell.angle_gamma   90.00
#
_symmetry.space_group_name_H-M   'P 1'
#
loop_
_entity.id
_entity.type
_entity.pdbx_description
1 polymer ?
#
loop_
_entity_poly.entity_id
_entity_poly.type
_entity_poly.pdbx_seq_one_letter_code
_entity_poly.pdbx_strand_id
1 'polypeptide(L)'
;MRLLAPFLLALATGSIAVPAGFEDEGDRESLLVAVERQTAYLEGLKKPNLPFGTASVAVERLKRTNREFGKLVREAWGTEEFGKRLEARFERIDAGPTHFTGYYLPKLEARLAPDARFRYPLYRKPARTTFPTHAEIEDGGALASQGLEVAWVSDEFERYILMVQGSGVLRFGDGQERFINYGGKNGHPYVSLGKALIADGKLATESVSIPAIKRYFAQFPEQQHGYLLRNPSYVFFQLKDEGPFGVDSIELTGRRS
;
A
#
# COMPACT_ATOMS: atom_id res chain seq x y z
N MET A 1 -5.41 -7.39 2.67
CA MET A 1 -4.69 -7.60 3.93
C MET A 1 -4.05 -6.26 4.28
N ARG A 2 -4.63 -5.50 5.21
CA ARG A 2 -3.83 -4.55 6.01
C ARG A 2 -3.25 -5.41 7.11
N LEU A 3 -2.02 -5.86 6.96
CA LEU A 3 -1.29 -6.48 8.06
C LEU A 3 -0.41 -5.41 8.70
N LEU A 4 -1.02 -4.43 9.36
CA LEU A 4 -0.36 -4.02 10.59
C LEU A 4 -0.33 -5.29 11.46
N ALA A 5 0.87 -5.80 11.75
CA ALA A 5 1.08 -6.90 12.66
C ALA A 5 0.27 -6.70 13.98
N PRO A 6 -0.15 -7.79 14.62
CA PRO A 6 -1.50 -8.33 14.60
C PRO A 6 -2.48 -7.59 15.53
N PHE A 7 -3.76 -7.88 15.28
CA PHE A 7 -4.98 -7.53 16.05
C PHE A 7 -5.00 -8.08 17.48
N LEU A 8 -3.98 -7.77 18.27
CA LEU A 8 -3.82 -8.29 19.61
C LEU A 8 -3.51 -7.15 20.56
N LEU A 9 -4.08 -7.20 21.75
CA LEU A 9 -3.75 -6.30 22.85
C LEU A 9 -3.40 -7.12 24.08
N ALA A 10 -2.34 -6.74 24.79
CA ALA A 10 -2.07 -7.29 26.11
C ALA A 10 -3.23 -6.91 27.05
N LEU A 11 -3.84 -7.96 27.61
CA LEU A 11 -5.04 -8.09 28.45
C LEU A 11 -5.76 -6.83 28.96
N ALA A 12 -7.08 -6.79 28.71
CA ALA A 12 -8.14 -6.57 29.70
C ALA A 12 -9.44 -7.29 29.28
N THR A 13 -9.66 -8.50 29.81
CA THR A 13 -10.93 -9.28 29.84
C THR A 13 -11.88 -9.17 28.62
N GLY A 14 -11.67 -10.04 27.64
CA GLY A 14 -12.61 -10.37 26.58
C GLY A 14 -12.02 -11.48 25.70
N SER A 15 -12.56 -12.70 25.77
CA SER A 15 -12.06 -13.85 24.98
C SER A 15 -12.87 -13.98 23.69
N ILE A 16 -12.17 -14.00 22.55
CA ILE A 16 -12.69 -14.49 21.27
C ILE A 16 -11.76 -15.61 20.81
N ALA A 17 -12.26 -16.85 20.76
CA ALA A 17 -11.49 -18.05 20.42
C ALA A 17 -10.80 -17.95 19.04
N VAL A 18 -9.59 -18.46 18.91
CA VAL A 18 -8.90 -18.69 17.63
C VAL A 18 -9.79 -19.63 16.81
N PRO A 19 -10.18 -19.25 15.57
CA PRO A 19 -10.92 -20.16 14.72
C PRO A 19 -10.16 -21.49 14.63
N ALA A 20 -10.86 -22.60 14.83
CA ALA A 20 -10.27 -23.92 14.68
C ALA A 20 -9.61 -24.03 13.29
N GLY A 21 -8.34 -24.44 13.24
CA GLY A 21 -7.58 -24.54 12.01
C GLY A 21 -6.91 -23.23 11.52
N PHE A 22 -6.80 -22.20 12.35
CA PHE A 22 -5.92 -21.06 12.03
C PHE A 22 -4.48 -21.54 11.90
N GLU A 23 -3.94 -21.51 10.69
CA GLU A 23 -2.54 -21.81 10.39
C GLU A 23 -1.90 -20.59 9.72
N ASP A 24 -0.70 -20.25 10.17
CA ASP A 24 0.09 -19.21 9.52
C ASP A 24 0.86 -19.82 8.34
N GLU A 25 0.41 -19.53 7.13
CA GLU A 25 1.02 -20.03 5.88
C GLU A 25 2.36 -19.34 5.53
N GLY A 26 2.76 -18.31 6.28
CA GLY A 26 4.02 -17.59 6.08
C GLY A 26 5.16 -18.12 6.96
N ASP A 27 6.40 -17.76 6.61
CA ASP A 27 7.56 -18.09 7.42
C ASP A 27 7.61 -17.23 8.71
N ARG A 28 8.24 -17.76 9.75
CA ARG A 28 8.31 -17.10 11.05
C ARG A 28 9.23 -15.89 11.07
N GLU A 29 10.30 -15.93 10.29
CA GLU A 29 11.31 -14.88 10.25
C GLU A 29 10.69 -13.58 9.73
N SER A 30 9.89 -13.66 8.66
CA SER A 30 9.13 -12.52 8.14
C SER A 30 8.13 -11.97 9.16
N LEU A 31 7.50 -12.83 9.98
CA LEU A 31 6.62 -12.37 11.06
C LEU A 31 7.41 -11.61 12.14
N LEU A 32 8.58 -12.11 12.53
CA LEU A 32 9.45 -11.42 13.50
C LEU A 32 9.92 -10.07 12.97
N VAL A 33 10.37 -10.01 11.71
CA VAL A 33 10.77 -8.75 11.06
C VAL A 33 9.61 -7.74 11.08
N ALA A 34 8.38 -8.17 10.76
CA ALA A 34 7.22 -7.29 10.81
C ALA A 34 6.93 -6.76 12.23
N VAL A 35 7.03 -7.62 13.26
CA VAL A 35 6.86 -7.24 14.66
C VAL A 35 7.93 -6.26 15.12
N GLU A 36 9.19 -6.48 14.73
CA GLU A 36 10.31 -5.60 15.08
C GLU A 36 10.16 -4.21 14.42
N ARG A 37 9.79 -4.18 13.13
CA ARG A 37 9.49 -2.94 12.40
C ARG A 37 8.33 -2.17 13.03
N GLN A 38 7.25 -2.85 13.38
CA GLN A 38 6.10 -2.21 14.05
C GLN A 38 6.48 -1.72 15.46
N THR A 39 7.28 -2.48 16.21
CA THR A 39 7.77 -2.07 17.52
C THR A 39 8.59 -0.78 17.41
N ALA A 40 9.55 -0.71 16.49
CA ALA A 40 10.38 0.46 16.27
C ALA A 40 9.54 1.72 15.94
N TYR A 41 8.51 1.56 15.11
CA TYR A 41 7.56 2.63 14.82
C TYR A 41 6.82 3.12 16.08
N LEU A 42 6.23 2.19 16.84
CA LEU A 42 5.49 2.54 18.05
C LEU A 42 6.36 3.25 19.08
N GLU A 43 7.64 2.87 19.21
CA GLU A 43 8.61 3.55 20.08
C GLU A 43 8.85 5.01 19.69
N GLY A 44 8.82 5.32 18.40
CA GLY A 44 8.97 6.69 17.89
C GLY A 44 7.72 7.57 18.01
N LEU A 45 6.56 7.00 18.31
CA LEU A 45 5.30 7.75 18.37
C LEU A 45 5.18 8.58 19.65
N LYS A 46 4.84 9.86 19.47
CA LYS A 46 4.51 10.80 20.57
C LYS A 46 3.02 10.86 20.91
N LYS A 47 2.17 10.22 20.11
CA LYS A 47 0.72 10.22 20.33
C LYS A 47 0.37 9.35 21.54
N PRO A 48 -0.54 9.76 22.42
CA PRO A 48 -0.92 8.96 23.57
C PRO A 48 -1.79 7.75 23.19
N ASN A 49 -2.61 7.88 22.15
CA ASN A 49 -3.55 6.86 21.69
C ASN A 49 -3.59 6.76 20.16
N LEU A 50 -3.96 5.59 19.67
CA LEU A 50 -4.27 5.33 18.26
C LEU A 50 -5.67 4.73 18.11
N PRO A 51 -6.39 5.03 17.01
CA PRO A 51 -7.61 4.33 16.68
C PRO A 51 -7.29 2.86 16.35
N PHE A 52 -8.11 1.93 16.85
CA PHE A 52 -7.96 0.50 16.65
C PHE A 52 -9.35 -0.15 16.49
N GLY A 53 -9.79 -0.30 15.24
CA GLY A 53 -11.18 -0.69 14.95
C GLY A 53 -12.16 0.36 15.49
N THR A 54 -13.09 -0.07 16.32
CA THR A 54 -14.05 0.79 17.03
C THR A 54 -13.50 1.37 18.33
N ALA A 55 -12.29 0.98 18.75
CA ALA A 55 -11.67 1.38 19.99
C ALA A 55 -10.59 2.46 19.81
N SER A 56 -10.23 3.12 20.91
CA SER A 56 -9.02 3.94 21.03
C SER A 56 -8.09 3.27 22.02
N VAL A 57 -6.84 3.03 21.62
CA VAL A 57 -5.88 2.23 22.39
C VAL A 57 -4.64 3.05 22.69
N ALA A 58 -4.20 3.01 23.95
CA ALA A 58 -2.96 3.64 24.38
C ALA A 58 -1.75 3.08 23.62
N VAL A 59 -0.88 3.96 23.12
CA VAL A 59 0.34 3.56 22.40
C VAL A 59 1.25 2.70 23.28
N GLU A 60 1.35 2.99 24.58
CA GLU A 60 2.11 2.17 25.53
C GLU A 60 1.56 0.75 25.68
N ARG A 61 0.24 0.55 25.54
CA ARG A 61 -0.36 -0.78 25.50
C ARG A 61 0.02 -1.52 24.23
N LEU A 62 0.01 -0.84 23.07
CA LEU A 62 0.43 -1.41 21.80
C LEU A 62 1.92 -1.80 21.79
N LYS A 63 2.80 -0.98 22.37
CA LYS A 63 4.23 -1.30 22.54
C LYS A 63 4.43 -2.57 23.34
N ARG A 64 3.79 -2.66 24.51
CA ARG A 64 3.85 -3.85 25.37
C ARG A 64 3.35 -5.08 24.65
N THR A 65 2.23 -4.95 23.95
CA THR A 65 1.65 -6.02 23.14
C THR A 65 2.64 -6.53 22.10
N ASN A 66 3.23 -5.63 21.31
CA ASN A 66 4.19 -6.01 20.27
C ASN A 66 5.42 -6.73 20.83
N ARG A 67 5.96 -6.27 21.96
CA ARG A 67 7.09 -6.94 22.64
C ARG A 67 6.70 -8.33 23.13
N GLU A 68 5.54 -8.51 23.76
CA GLU A 68 5.07 -9.81 24.21
C GLU A 68 4.76 -10.75 23.04
N PHE A 69 4.19 -10.23 21.95
CA PHE A 69 3.91 -11.01 20.77
C PHE A 69 5.21 -11.48 20.10
N GLY A 70 6.21 -10.60 20.00
CA GLY A 70 7.53 -10.97 19.53
C GLY A 70 8.21 -12.06 20.39
N LYS A 71 8.02 -12.05 21.71
CA LYS A 71 8.49 -13.16 22.58
C LYS A 71 7.75 -14.45 22.25
N LEU A 72 6.43 -14.40 22.12
CA LEU A 72 5.62 -15.57 21.78
C LEU A 72 6.06 -16.21 20.46
N VAL A 73 6.29 -15.40 19.42
CA VAL A 73 6.76 -15.90 18.11
C VAL A 73 8.12 -16.59 18.21
N ARG A 74 9.01 -16.13 19.11
CA ARG A 74 10.31 -16.79 19.35
C ARG A 74 10.19 -18.07 20.16
N GLU A 75 9.30 -18.11 21.15
CA GLU A 75 9.17 -19.20 22.14
C GLU A 75 8.33 -20.39 21.66
N ALA A 76 7.23 -20.14 20.94
CA ALA A 76 6.24 -21.17 20.65
C ALA A 76 6.44 -21.78 19.25
N TRP A 77 6.37 -23.11 19.17
CA TRP A 77 6.48 -23.88 17.93
C TRP A 77 5.25 -24.78 17.78
N GLY A 78 4.73 -24.86 16.56
CA GLY A 78 3.49 -25.59 16.25
C GLY A 78 2.25 -24.72 16.37
N THR A 79 1.35 -24.87 15.40
CA THR A 79 0.13 -24.06 15.23
C THR A 79 -0.79 -24.12 16.45
N GLU A 80 -0.94 -25.31 17.06
CA GLU A 80 -1.82 -25.52 18.21
C GLU A 80 -1.30 -24.82 19.48
N GLU A 81 -0.01 -25.00 19.81
CA GLU A 81 0.61 -24.39 20.98
C GLU A 81 0.69 -22.87 20.85
N PHE A 82 0.97 -22.37 19.63
CA PHE A 82 0.94 -20.95 19.34
C PHE A 82 -0.47 -20.36 19.55
N GLY A 83 -1.51 -21.03 19.03
CA GLY A 83 -2.91 -20.63 19.22
C GLY A 83 -3.31 -20.57 20.70
N LYS A 84 -3.02 -21.61 21.48
CA LYS A 84 -3.31 -21.66 22.93
C LYS A 84 -2.65 -20.51 23.68
N ARG A 85 -1.38 -20.23 23.40
CA ARG A 85 -0.64 -19.13 24.04
C ARG A 85 -1.12 -17.76 23.59
N LEU A 86 -1.59 -17.64 22.34
CA LEU A 86 -2.20 -16.42 21.83
C LEU A 86 -3.44 -16.07 22.64
N GLU A 87 -4.35 -17.03 22.80
CA GLU A 87 -5.59 -16.86 23.57
C GLU A 87 -5.31 -16.55 25.05
N ALA A 88 -4.30 -17.20 25.63
CA ALA A 88 -3.95 -16.99 27.04
C ALA A 88 -3.32 -15.62 27.33
N ARG A 89 -2.60 -15.03 26.36
CA ARG A 89 -1.77 -13.82 26.58
C ARG A 89 -2.35 -12.55 25.95
N PHE A 90 -3.28 -12.67 25.00
CA PHE A 90 -3.78 -11.54 24.22
C PHE A 90 -5.30 -11.48 24.15
N GLU A 91 -5.81 -10.26 24.22
CA GLU A 91 -7.19 -9.91 23.91
C GLU A 91 -7.33 -9.62 22.42
N ARG A 92 -8.49 -9.97 21.86
CA ARG A 92 -8.86 -9.69 20.48
C ARG A 92 -9.96 -8.63 20.44
N ILE A 93 -9.78 -7.65 19.57
CA ILE A 93 -10.80 -6.65 19.29
C ILE A 93 -11.47 -7.00 17.95
N ASP A 94 -12.79 -7.15 17.98
CA ASP A 94 -13.58 -7.30 16.76
C ASP A 94 -13.56 -6.00 15.95
N ALA A 95 -13.14 -6.11 14.69
CA ALA A 95 -13.10 -4.99 13.75
C ALA A 95 -14.44 -4.78 13.02
N GLY A 96 -15.42 -5.66 13.23
CA GLY A 96 -16.67 -5.71 12.49
C GLY A 96 -16.50 -6.21 11.05
N PRO A 97 -17.59 -6.25 10.25
CA PRO A 97 -17.54 -6.65 8.85
C PRO A 97 -16.51 -5.80 8.08
N THR A 98 -15.43 -6.45 7.64
CA THR A 98 -14.31 -5.78 6.98
C THR A 98 -14.10 -6.37 5.58
N HIS A 99 -14.00 -5.49 4.58
CA HIS A 99 -13.65 -5.89 3.22
C HIS A 99 -12.12 -5.88 3.06
N PHE A 100 -11.55 -7.02 2.67
CA PHE A 100 -10.12 -7.15 2.41
C PHE A 100 -9.83 -7.05 0.91
N THR A 101 -8.97 -6.11 0.54
CA THR A 101 -8.35 -6.05 -0.80
C THR A 101 -6.87 -6.39 -0.73
N GLY A 102 -6.27 -6.80 -1.85
CA GLY A 102 -4.84 -7.08 -1.98
C GLY A 102 -4.06 -5.87 -2.49
N TYR A 103 -2.86 -5.70 -1.98
CA TYR A 103 -1.85 -4.76 -2.47
C TYR A 103 -0.66 -5.56 -3.02
N TYR A 104 0.01 -5.06 -4.05
CA TYR A 104 1.27 -5.65 -4.51
C TYR A 104 2.25 -4.56 -4.91
N LEU A 105 3.53 -4.92 -5.05
CA LEU A 105 4.57 -4.00 -5.46
C LEU A 105 4.80 -4.11 -6.98
N PRO A 106 4.20 -3.22 -7.80
CA PRO A 106 4.40 -3.25 -9.25
C PRO A 106 5.87 -3.00 -9.59
N LYS A 107 6.38 -3.76 -10.56
CA LYS A 107 7.72 -3.59 -11.13
C LYS A 107 7.60 -3.00 -12.53
N LEU A 108 8.19 -1.82 -12.75
CA LEU A 108 8.13 -1.11 -14.03
C LEU A 108 9.54 -0.90 -14.60
N GLU A 109 9.67 -0.93 -15.92
CA GLU A 109 10.85 -0.40 -16.60
C GLU A 109 10.85 1.12 -16.53
N ALA A 110 12.02 1.71 -16.27
CA ALA A 110 12.17 3.16 -16.24
C ALA A 110 13.49 3.66 -16.84
N ARG A 111 13.52 4.97 -17.12
CA ARG A 111 14.72 5.74 -17.47
C ARG A 111 14.80 7.01 -16.64
N LEU A 112 16.01 7.52 -16.42
CA LEU A 112 16.26 8.81 -15.77
C LEU A 112 16.17 10.00 -16.74
N ALA A 113 16.03 9.73 -18.04
CA ALA A 113 15.79 10.73 -19.07
C ALA A 113 14.70 10.21 -20.03
N PRO A 114 13.86 11.10 -20.57
CA PRO A 114 12.81 10.69 -21.49
C PRO A 114 13.36 10.28 -22.85
N ASP A 115 12.65 9.38 -23.52
CA ASP A 115 12.82 9.07 -24.94
C ASP A 115 11.45 8.75 -25.59
N ALA A 116 11.46 8.28 -26.85
CA ALA A 116 10.24 7.96 -27.59
C ALA A 116 9.37 6.88 -26.91
N ARG A 117 10.00 5.98 -26.14
CA ARG A 117 9.36 4.89 -25.40
C ARG A 117 9.07 5.30 -23.95
N PHE A 118 10.06 5.80 -23.22
CA PHE A 118 9.95 6.23 -21.83
C PHE A 118 9.55 7.69 -21.76
N ARG A 119 8.26 7.95 -21.95
CA ARG A 119 7.71 9.31 -22.11
C ARG A 119 6.76 9.74 -21.00
N TYR A 120 6.37 8.82 -20.11
CA TYR A 120 5.43 9.12 -19.04
C TYR A 120 6.18 9.42 -17.73
N PRO A 121 6.27 10.70 -17.31
CA PRO A 121 7.03 11.08 -16.13
C PRO A 121 6.34 10.61 -14.83
N LEU A 122 7.17 10.28 -13.85
CA LEU A 122 6.83 10.19 -12.44
C LEU A 122 7.35 11.46 -11.76
N TYR A 123 6.51 12.16 -11.00
CA TYR A 123 6.87 13.45 -10.41
C TYR A 123 7.10 13.38 -8.91
N ARG A 124 8.10 14.11 -8.41
CA ARG A 124 8.21 14.51 -7.00
C ARG A 124 7.18 15.57 -6.67
N LYS A 125 6.74 15.60 -5.41
CA LYS A 125 5.75 16.57 -4.96
C LYS A 125 6.34 17.99 -4.96
N PRO A 126 5.74 18.96 -5.67
CA PRO A 126 6.20 20.34 -5.63
C PRO A 126 5.91 20.99 -4.27
N ALA A 127 6.79 21.91 -3.86
CA ALA A 127 6.64 22.69 -2.63
C ALA A 127 5.64 23.85 -2.84
N ARG A 128 4.35 23.52 -2.88
CA ARG A 128 3.24 24.48 -3.01
C ARG A 128 2.00 24.03 -2.25
N THR A 129 1.02 24.93 -2.11
CA THR A 129 -0.21 24.70 -1.34
C THR A 129 -1.40 24.30 -2.20
N THR A 130 -1.40 24.66 -3.49
CA THR A 130 -2.43 24.29 -4.47
C THR A 130 -1.85 23.34 -5.51
N PHE A 131 -2.63 22.33 -5.91
CA PHE A 131 -2.17 21.31 -6.85
C PHE A 131 -3.16 21.11 -8.01
N PRO A 132 -2.65 20.96 -9.24
CA PRO A 132 -3.45 20.63 -10.41
C PRO A 132 -4.07 19.23 -10.27
N THR A 133 -5.18 19.05 -10.96
CA THR A 133 -5.82 17.77 -11.22
C THR A 133 -4.93 16.88 -12.10
N HIS A 134 -5.23 15.59 -12.14
CA HIS A 134 -4.56 14.64 -13.02
C HIS A 134 -4.59 15.09 -14.50
N ALA A 135 -5.73 15.55 -15.01
CA ALA A 135 -5.86 16.05 -16.38
C ALA A 135 -5.00 17.27 -16.67
N GLU A 136 -4.96 18.24 -15.75
CA GLU A 136 -4.10 19.43 -15.89
C GLU A 136 -2.60 19.07 -15.87
N ILE A 137 -2.22 17.99 -15.19
CA ILE A 137 -0.83 17.49 -15.18
C ILE A 137 -0.49 16.82 -16.51
N GLU A 138 -1.34 15.91 -16.98
CA GLU A 138 -1.05 15.08 -18.15
C GLU A 138 -1.24 15.82 -19.47
N ASP A 139 -2.36 16.52 -19.64
CA ASP A 139 -2.69 17.23 -20.89
C ASP A 139 -2.26 18.69 -20.85
N GLY A 140 -2.41 19.32 -19.68
CA GLY A 140 -2.07 20.73 -19.48
C GLY A 140 -0.58 20.98 -19.26
N GLY A 141 0.22 19.94 -19.02
CA GLY A 141 1.65 20.07 -18.74
C GLY A 141 1.94 20.88 -17.48
N ALA A 142 1.03 20.93 -16.49
CA ALA A 142 1.12 21.80 -15.32
C ALA A 142 2.33 21.55 -14.41
N LEU A 143 3.08 20.48 -14.64
CA LEU A 143 4.32 20.11 -13.96
C LEU A 143 5.55 20.04 -14.90
N ALA A 144 5.34 20.15 -16.21
CA ALA A 144 6.40 19.98 -17.19
C ALA A 144 7.48 21.07 -17.00
N SER A 145 8.74 20.68 -17.23
CA SER A 145 9.89 21.59 -17.23
C SER A 145 10.15 22.29 -15.89
N GLN A 146 9.60 21.77 -14.79
CA GLN A 146 9.87 22.26 -13.42
C GLN A 146 10.99 21.48 -12.73
N GLY A 147 11.62 20.51 -13.41
CA GLY A 147 12.65 19.63 -12.84
C GLY A 147 12.09 18.78 -11.70
N LEU A 148 10.83 18.36 -11.83
CA LEU A 148 10.11 17.57 -10.83
C LEU A 148 10.10 16.08 -11.18
N GLU A 149 10.49 15.73 -12.39
CA GLU A 149 10.55 14.38 -12.90
C GLU A 149 11.63 13.57 -12.14
N VAL A 150 11.26 12.42 -11.60
CA VAL A 150 12.20 11.51 -10.91
C VAL A 150 12.58 10.32 -11.77
N ALA A 151 11.71 9.92 -12.70
CA ALA A 151 11.93 8.87 -13.69
C ALA A 151 10.84 8.94 -14.76
N TRP A 152 11.06 8.27 -15.89
CA TRP A 152 10.09 8.09 -16.96
C TRP A 152 9.81 6.61 -17.19
N VAL A 153 8.54 6.25 -17.31
CA VAL A 153 8.09 4.88 -17.60
C VAL A 153 7.48 4.82 -19.00
N SER A 154 7.35 3.62 -19.54
CA SER A 154 6.92 3.43 -20.94
C SER A 154 5.42 3.22 -21.14
N ASP A 155 4.70 2.91 -20.07
CA ASP A 155 3.28 2.56 -20.14
C ASP A 155 2.46 3.43 -19.18
N GLU A 156 1.47 4.11 -19.74
CA GLU A 156 0.61 5.03 -18.99
C GLU A 156 -0.30 4.30 -18.01
N PHE A 157 -0.82 3.13 -18.38
CA PHE A 157 -1.71 2.35 -17.55
C PHE A 157 -0.95 1.76 -16.37
N GLU A 158 0.22 1.19 -16.59
CA GLU A 158 1.09 0.71 -15.50
C GLU A 158 1.51 1.87 -14.58
N ARG A 159 1.78 3.07 -15.12
CA ARG A 159 2.01 4.27 -14.31
C ARG A 159 0.79 4.61 -13.45
N TYR A 160 -0.41 4.54 -14.02
CA TYR A 160 -1.65 4.76 -13.29
C TYR A 160 -1.86 3.72 -12.19
N ILE A 161 -1.63 2.44 -12.47
CA ILE A 161 -1.68 1.37 -11.48
C ILE A 161 -0.65 1.62 -10.38
N LEU A 162 0.58 2.03 -10.73
CA LEU A 162 1.59 2.44 -9.75
C LEU A 162 1.10 3.60 -8.87
N MET A 163 0.36 4.58 -9.39
CA MET A 163 -0.25 5.64 -8.58
C MET A 163 -1.34 5.11 -7.64
N VAL A 164 -2.20 4.20 -8.12
CA VAL A 164 -3.23 3.55 -7.30
C VAL A 164 -2.60 2.73 -6.18
N GLN A 165 -1.47 2.08 -6.47
CA GLN A 165 -0.72 1.34 -5.47
C GLN A 165 0.03 2.31 -4.51
N GLY A 166 0.72 3.32 -5.05
CA GLY A 166 1.45 4.32 -4.29
C GLY A 166 2.91 3.97 -4.02
N SER A 167 3.34 2.74 -4.25
CA SER A 167 4.76 2.36 -4.30
C SER A 167 5.02 1.25 -5.30
N GLY A 168 6.29 1.09 -5.71
CA GLY A 168 6.72 0.09 -6.68
C GLY A 168 8.24 -0.08 -6.71
N VAL A 169 8.71 -0.85 -7.69
CA VAL A 169 10.12 -0.97 -8.04
C VAL A 169 10.31 -0.50 -9.48
N LEU A 170 11.33 0.31 -9.72
CA LEU A 170 11.76 0.69 -11.05
C LEU A 170 13.04 -0.05 -11.42
N ARG A 171 13.03 -0.74 -12.55
CA ARG A 171 14.23 -1.32 -13.17
C ARG A 171 14.75 -0.38 -14.24
N PHE A 172 16.00 0.05 -14.08
CA PHE A 172 16.68 0.95 -15.01
C PHE A 172 17.49 0.18 -16.07
N GLY A 173 17.89 0.88 -17.13
CA GLY A 173 18.53 0.26 -18.30
C GLY A 173 19.92 -0.33 -18.05
N ASP A 174 20.52 0.02 -16.92
CA ASP A 174 21.77 -0.52 -16.39
C ASP A 174 21.57 -1.79 -15.54
N GLY A 175 20.33 -2.25 -15.37
CA GLY A 175 19.97 -3.39 -14.52
C GLY A 175 19.77 -3.05 -13.05
N GLN A 176 19.98 -1.79 -12.63
CA GLN A 176 19.70 -1.39 -11.25
C GLN A 176 18.20 -1.37 -10.97
N GLU A 177 17.80 -1.89 -9.82
CA GLU A 177 16.45 -1.71 -9.27
C GLU A 177 16.49 -0.64 -8.18
N ARG A 178 15.51 0.27 -8.17
CA ARG A 178 15.29 1.22 -7.07
C ARG A 178 13.81 1.23 -6.67
N PHE A 179 13.55 1.54 -5.40
CA PHE A 179 12.19 1.70 -4.92
C PHE A 179 11.65 3.07 -5.32
N ILE A 180 10.40 3.08 -5.78
CA ILE A 180 9.62 4.29 -5.97
C ILE A 180 8.53 4.32 -4.90
N ASN A 181 8.65 5.24 -3.96
CA ASN A 181 7.78 5.33 -2.78
C ASN A 181 6.82 6.52 -2.89
N TYR A 182 5.72 6.46 -2.14
CA TYR A 182 4.74 7.54 -2.05
C TYR A 182 5.40 8.84 -1.56
N GLY A 183 5.29 9.89 -2.37
CA GLY A 183 5.81 11.24 -2.09
C GLY A 183 4.72 12.26 -1.74
N GLY A 184 3.46 11.82 -1.59
CA GLY A 184 2.31 12.68 -1.35
C GLY A 184 1.26 12.62 -2.46
N LYS A 185 0.16 13.34 -2.28
CA LYS A 185 -0.92 13.48 -3.27
C LYS A 185 -1.32 14.94 -3.48
N ASN A 186 -2.04 15.22 -4.57
CA ASN A 186 -2.56 16.54 -4.93
C ASN A 186 -3.80 16.96 -4.11
N GLY A 187 -4.44 16.04 -3.39
CA GLY A 187 -5.56 16.33 -2.48
C GLY A 187 -6.96 16.25 -3.11
N HIS A 188 -7.05 16.08 -4.44
CA HIS A 188 -8.31 15.87 -5.15
C HIS A 188 -8.93 14.50 -4.80
N PRO A 189 -10.28 14.35 -4.88
CA PRO A 189 -10.93 13.09 -4.57
C PRO A 189 -10.57 11.99 -5.57
N TYR A 190 -10.44 10.76 -5.09
CA TYR A 190 -10.21 9.62 -5.96
C TYR A 190 -11.51 9.18 -6.64
N VAL A 191 -11.45 8.98 -7.96
CA VAL A 191 -12.53 8.35 -8.74
C VAL A 191 -12.06 6.99 -9.23
N SER A 192 -12.85 5.96 -8.96
CA SER A 192 -12.50 4.59 -9.32
C SER A 192 -12.65 4.33 -10.82
N LEU A 193 -11.54 3.97 -11.47
CA LEU A 193 -11.50 3.57 -12.88
C LEU A 193 -12.47 2.41 -13.18
N GLY A 194 -12.46 1.37 -12.35
CA GLY A 194 -13.36 0.22 -12.52
C GLY A 194 -14.84 0.61 -12.41
N LYS A 195 -15.19 1.47 -11.45
CA LYS A 195 -16.57 1.96 -11.31
C LYS A 195 -16.99 2.83 -12.50
N ALA A 196 -16.08 3.66 -13.03
CA ALA A 196 -16.36 4.46 -14.23
C ALA A 196 -16.63 3.58 -15.46
N LEU A 197 -15.85 2.52 -15.66
CA LEU A 197 -16.07 1.56 -16.75
C LEU A 197 -17.39 0.80 -16.61
N ILE A 198 -17.79 0.45 -15.38
CA ILE A 198 -19.10 -0.17 -15.12
C ILE A 198 -20.24 0.79 -15.42
N ALA A 199 -20.15 2.03 -14.93
CA ALA A 199 -21.18 3.05 -15.12
C ALA A 199 -21.44 3.32 -16.61
N ASP A 200 -20.41 3.26 -17.44
CA ASP A 200 -20.49 3.46 -18.89
C ASP A 200 -20.84 2.16 -19.66
N GLY A 201 -21.18 1.07 -18.97
CA GLY A 201 -21.56 -0.21 -19.55
C GLY A 201 -20.43 -0.95 -20.26
N LYS A 202 -19.16 -0.63 -19.97
CA LYS A 202 -17.98 -1.22 -20.62
C LYS A 202 -17.54 -2.53 -19.99
N LEU A 203 -17.76 -2.68 -18.69
CA LEU A 203 -17.46 -3.89 -17.93
C LEU A 203 -18.62 -4.23 -17.00
N ALA A 204 -18.84 -5.53 -16.78
CA ALA A 204 -19.83 -5.99 -15.82
C ALA A 204 -19.26 -5.99 -14.39
N THR A 205 -20.08 -5.64 -13.40
CA THR A 205 -19.70 -5.48 -11.98
C THR A 205 -18.98 -6.70 -11.42
N GLU A 206 -19.48 -7.89 -11.74
CA GLU A 206 -18.98 -9.19 -11.31
C GLU A 206 -17.62 -9.57 -11.91
N SER A 207 -17.20 -8.89 -12.98
CA SER A 207 -16.00 -9.21 -13.76
C SER A 207 -14.88 -8.16 -13.65
N VAL A 208 -15.15 -7.03 -12.99
CA VAL A 208 -14.21 -5.90 -12.93
C VAL A 208 -12.95 -6.29 -12.16
N SER A 209 -11.82 -6.22 -12.84
CA SER A 209 -10.51 -6.56 -12.30
C SER A 209 -9.42 -5.87 -13.13
N ILE A 210 -8.19 -5.73 -12.60
CA ILE A 210 -7.08 -5.16 -13.38
C ILE A 210 -6.88 -5.93 -14.70
N PRO A 211 -6.86 -7.29 -14.73
CA PRO A 211 -6.76 -8.02 -15.99
C PRO A 211 -7.91 -7.74 -16.96
N ALA A 212 -9.15 -7.60 -16.48
CA ALA A 212 -10.29 -7.26 -17.33
C ALA A 212 -10.17 -5.85 -17.92
N ILE A 213 -9.74 -4.86 -17.11
CA ILE A 213 -9.51 -3.49 -17.56
C ILE A 213 -8.37 -3.44 -18.59
N LYS A 214 -7.26 -4.17 -18.36
CA LYS A 214 -6.16 -4.29 -19.33
C LYS A 214 -6.63 -4.85 -20.66
N ARG A 215 -7.43 -5.92 -20.64
CA ARG A 215 -8.01 -6.51 -21.86
C ARG A 215 -8.92 -5.52 -22.59
N TYR A 216 -9.73 -4.77 -21.85
CA TYR A 216 -10.61 -3.76 -22.42
C TYR A 216 -9.81 -2.67 -23.15
N PHE A 217 -8.79 -2.08 -22.51
CA PHE A 217 -7.97 -1.06 -23.17
C PHE A 217 -7.04 -1.60 -24.26
N ALA A 218 -6.68 -2.89 -24.23
CA ALA A 218 -6.01 -3.52 -25.37
C ALA A 218 -6.91 -3.58 -26.62
N GLN A 219 -8.23 -3.67 -26.44
CA GLN A 219 -9.21 -3.65 -27.55
C GLN A 219 -9.61 -2.22 -27.96
N PHE A 220 -9.60 -1.28 -27.01
CA PHE A 220 -10.00 0.12 -27.20
C PHE A 220 -8.93 1.09 -26.68
N PRO A 221 -7.72 1.10 -27.26
CA PRO A 221 -6.58 1.85 -26.74
C PRO A 221 -6.81 3.37 -26.75
N GLU A 222 -7.60 3.88 -27.69
CA GLU A 222 -7.96 5.30 -27.80
C GLU A 222 -8.78 5.83 -26.62
N GLN A 223 -9.48 4.93 -25.90
CA GLN A 223 -10.30 5.31 -24.75
C GLN A 223 -9.51 5.36 -23.44
N GLN A 224 -8.38 4.66 -23.36
CA GLN A 224 -7.61 4.49 -22.12
C GLN A 224 -7.32 5.83 -21.46
N HIS A 225 -6.63 6.71 -22.17
CA HIS A 225 -6.17 7.99 -21.67
C HIS A 225 -7.32 8.81 -21.07
N GLY A 226 -8.42 8.97 -21.80
CA GLY A 226 -9.60 9.70 -21.32
C GLY A 226 -10.23 9.11 -20.06
N TYR A 227 -10.22 7.78 -19.89
CA TYR A 227 -10.70 7.15 -18.65
C TYR A 227 -9.76 7.37 -17.45
N LEU A 228 -8.44 7.34 -17.67
CA LEU A 228 -7.46 7.55 -16.60
C LEU A 228 -7.56 8.97 -16.01
N LEU A 229 -7.83 9.96 -16.87
CA LEU A 229 -7.97 11.37 -16.47
C LEU A 229 -9.25 11.68 -15.71
N ARG A 230 -10.27 10.81 -15.76
CA ARG A 230 -11.49 10.97 -14.93
C ARG A 230 -11.22 10.93 -13.43
N ASN A 231 -10.09 10.35 -13.03
CA ASN A 231 -9.62 10.42 -11.66
C ASN A 231 -8.78 11.69 -11.46
N PRO A 232 -9.30 12.75 -10.80
CA PRO A 232 -8.54 13.98 -10.60
C PRO A 232 -7.43 13.82 -9.55
N SER A 233 -7.48 12.78 -8.70
CA SER A 233 -6.44 12.46 -7.73
C SER A 233 -5.13 12.05 -8.41
N TYR A 234 -4.02 12.66 -8.01
CA TYR A 234 -2.67 12.39 -8.51
C TYR A 234 -1.73 12.06 -7.35
N VAL A 235 -0.88 11.05 -7.55
CA VAL A 235 0.13 10.61 -6.58
C VAL A 235 1.51 11.02 -7.06
N PHE A 236 2.25 11.67 -6.17
CA PHE A 236 3.65 12.02 -6.34
C PHE A 236 4.54 10.95 -5.70
N PHE A 237 5.80 10.92 -6.11
CA PHE A 237 6.74 9.88 -5.70
C PHE A 237 8.09 10.40 -5.26
N GLN A 238 8.86 9.53 -4.62
CA GLN A 238 10.26 9.72 -4.27
C GLN A 238 11.03 8.44 -4.61
N LEU A 239 12.15 8.58 -5.32
CA LEU A 239 13.09 7.47 -5.52
C LEU A 239 13.91 7.26 -4.24
N LYS A 240 14.06 5.99 -3.85
CA LYS A 240 14.89 5.57 -2.73
C LYS A 240 15.62 4.28 -3.06
N ASP A 241 16.75 4.07 -2.40
CA ASP A 241 17.50 2.81 -2.47
C ASP A 241 16.90 1.73 -1.56
N GLU A 242 16.02 2.12 -0.63
CA GLU A 242 15.33 1.28 0.35
C GLU A 242 13.79 1.38 0.23
N GLY A 243 13.07 0.34 0.66
CA GLY A 243 11.60 0.26 0.61
C GLY A 243 11.07 -1.14 0.28
N PRO A 244 9.76 -1.29 0.01
CA PRO A 244 8.74 -0.24 -0.02
C PRO A 244 8.29 0.18 1.37
N PHE A 245 7.90 1.44 1.53
CA PHE A 245 7.37 1.98 2.79
C PHE A 245 5.85 2.18 2.75
N GLY A 246 5.18 1.86 3.86
CA GLY A 246 3.76 2.14 4.07
C GLY A 246 3.47 3.58 4.51
N VAL A 247 2.21 3.85 4.88
CA VAL A 247 1.69 5.17 5.28
C VAL A 247 2.50 5.82 6.41
N ASP A 248 3.09 5.01 7.28
CA ASP A 248 3.80 5.45 8.48
C ASP A 248 5.34 5.42 8.31
N SER A 249 5.84 5.35 7.07
CA SER A 249 7.27 5.17 6.76
C SER A 249 7.89 3.89 7.34
N ILE A 250 7.03 2.93 7.69
CA ILE A 250 7.44 1.57 8.09
C ILE A 250 7.63 0.77 6.81
N GLU A 251 8.77 0.11 6.70
CA GLU A 251 9.03 -0.79 5.58
C GLU A 251 8.04 -1.96 5.61
N LEU A 252 7.41 -2.24 4.47
CA LEU A 252 6.44 -3.31 4.34
C LEU A 252 7.15 -4.66 4.31
N THR A 253 6.55 -5.64 4.97
CA THR A 253 7.04 -7.02 4.96
C THR A 253 6.05 -7.86 4.15
N GLY A 254 6.52 -8.50 3.09
CA GLY A 254 5.67 -9.25 2.16
C GLY A 254 4.78 -10.26 2.89
N ARG A 255 3.47 -10.26 2.59
CA ARG A 255 2.44 -11.09 3.26
C ARG A 255 2.27 -10.85 4.78
N ARG A 256 2.95 -9.85 5.34
CA ARG A 256 2.93 -9.45 6.75
C ARG A 256 2.64 -7.96 6.94
N SER A 257 2.20 -7.27 5.87
CA SER A 257 1.87 -5.83 5.80
C SER A 257 0.64 -5.54 4.96
#